data_AF-A0A7C0UP72-F1
#
_entry.id   AF-A0A7C0UP72-F1
#
_cell.length_a   1.000
_cell.length_b   1.000
_cell.length_c   1.000
_cell.angle_alpha   90.00
_cell.angle_beta   90.00
_cell.angle_gamma   90.00
#
_symmetry.space_group_name_H-M   'P 1'
#
loop_
_entity.id
_entity.type
_entity.pdbx_description
1 polymer ?
#
loop_
_entity_poly.entity_id
_entity_poly.type
_entity_poly.pdbx_seq_one_letter_code
_entity_poly.pdbx_strand_id
1 'polypeptide(L)'
;MEKIWVVILIGVLIFASGCVQSPTSTETMNTPTTTSPTSSSQSEISPSPSPTETTTVIPSTVPSSTSTTASTSQKPGINFSSYKKGEILQNWSNIFDTRVVYVSKGYEDLAKHYFPNARIKSKDAFRRGIAILSPADARELLRGKPIVITIREYFGYVLYKVGTKFVGEDMGTIIAYKENGEDRLIFTGNGKSGIGATLEFAKELDEGRNVNPSLALRRGEFEGIILKVIGDNNWNGIKEDDEFWTLREIYVEEPFIYNWRIVNGENITVSGGFIRLVNGSKVYITALGFNVSVKIRDPKNVQITFVIENINPPFVEYPEGAKIGNTWIEFTTSKGFSITPRDIDGFTFLAFGDHRPGSGTKQPEVFFKIRDLMNHDEGAFIINSGDLVYSGKVEEWAELLKEWKFNKPVFVTPGNHEYRGEGKNIYHKVFGPTDYSFVLGRYYFIFANNVENSYRLTSNQWTWLESELEKAKRLGKIPIISMHAPPIDPRPEGDHAMEATHAKKLLELMKAYNAFGVFGHIHIYWYGEKDGVEMVITGGGGAPLYAKPDEGGFYHYVKINAYDSLTVEPIRVD
;
A
#
# COMPACT_ATOMS: atom_id res chain seq x y z
N MET A 1 -41.81 40.30 -2.21
CA MET A 1 -40.58 40.03 -1.43
C MET A 1 -40.22 38.58 -1.70
N GLU A 2 -39.26 38.21 -2.56
CA GLU A 2 -37.96 38.84 -2.85
C GLU A 2 -37.18 39.15 -1.57
N LYS A 3 -35.90 38.83 -1.35
CA LYS A 3 -34.78 38.22 -2.12
C LYS A 3 -33.85 37.53 -1.06
N ILE A 4 -32.74 36.84 -1.32
CA ILE A 4 -31.84 36.68 -2.48
C ILE A 4 -31.13 35.29 -2.42
N TRP A 5 -30.36 34.89 -3.44
CA TRP A 5 -29.43 33.73 -3.36
C TRP A 5 -28.01 34.19 -2.98
N VAL A 6 -27.25 33.36 -2.25
CA VAL A 6 -25.79 33.49 -2.13
C VAL A 6 -25.13 32.17 -2.53
N VAL A 7 -24.30 32.22 -3.57
CA VAL A 7 -23.45 31.10 -4.03
C VAL A 7 -22.01 31.45 -3.68
N ILE A 8 -21.30 30.56 -2.99
CA ILE A 8 -19.88 30.71 -2.69
C ILE A 8 -19.08 29.94 -3.75
N LEU A 9 -18.40 30.66 -4.65
CA LEU A 9 -17.37 30.09 -5.51
C LEU A 9 -16.05 29.99 -4.74
N ILE A 10 -15.46 28.80 -4.70
CA ILE A 10 -14.07 28.61 -4.25
C ILE A 10 -13.19 28.54 -5.50
N GLY A 11 -12.47 29.63 -5.79
CA GLY A 11 -11.47 29.68 -6.84
C GLY A 11 -10.07 29.42 -6.28
N VAL A 12 -9.46 28.28 -6.63
CA VAL A 12 -8.06 27.98 -6.30
C VAL A 12 -7.15 28.58 -7.37
N LEU A 13 -6.43 29.65 -7.03
CA LEU A 13 -5.48 30.32 -7.91
C LEU A 13 -4.07 29.77 -7.70
N ILE A 14 -3.57 29.00 -8.67
CA ILE A 14 -2.19 28.53 -8.70
C ILE A 14 -1.33 29.59 -9.38
N PHE A 15 -0.40 30.20 -8.64
CA PHE A 15 0.64 31.07 -9.22
C PHE A 15 1.89 30.25 -9.56
N ALA A 16 2.30 30.30 -10.83
CA ALA A 16 3.53 29.72 -11.33
C ALA A 16 4.17 30.64 -12.40
N SER A 17 5.15 31.43 -11.96
CA SER A 17 6.07 32.28 -12.74
C SER A 17 7.32 32.50 -11.87
N GLY A 18 8.53 32.68 -12.38
CA GLY A 18 9.03 32.66 -13.77
C GLY A 18 10.49 33.14 -13.77
N CYS A 19 11.38 32.53 -14.57
CA CYS A 19 12.83 32.75 -14.46
C CYS A 19 13.33 34.07 -15.07
N VAL A 20 14.40 34.66 -14.52
CA VAL A 20 15.23 35.68 -15.18
C VAL A 20 16.75 35.43 -14.98
N GLN A 21 17.48 35.74 -16.04
CA GLN A 21 18.92 35.68 -16.36
C GLN A 21 19.84 36.59 -15.51
N SER A 22 21.19 36.60 -15.56
CA SER A 22 22.22 35.60 -15.98
C SER A 22 23.62 35.93 -15.36
N PRO A 23 24.77 36.19 -16.05
CA PRO A 23 25.97 35.33 -15.83
C PRO A 23 27.35 36.00 -15.60
N THR A 24 28.26 35.26 -14.96
CA THR A 24 29.74 35.38 -15.01
C THR A 24 30.35 34.04 -14.55
N SER A 25 31.56 33.60 -14.94
CA SER A 25 32.57 34.12 -15.87
C SER A 25 33.40 32.97 -16.50
N THR A 26 34.19 33.27 -17.53
CA THR A 26 35.06 32.34 -18.28
C THR A 26 36.24 31.78 -17.49
N GLU A 27 36.68 30.56 -17.85
CA GLU A 27 38.07 30.33 -18.28
C GLU A 27 38.18 29.13 -19.26
N THR A 28 39.35 28.91 -19.87
CA THR A 28 39.55 28.10 -21.09
C THR A 28 40.61 27.02 -20.94
N MET A 29 40.55 25.95 -21.77
CA MET A 29 41.64 25.61 -22.73
C MET A 29 41.45 24.30 -23.53
N ASN A 30 41.92 24.36 -24.79
CA ASN A 30 42.61 23.33 -25.61
C ASN A 30 41.91 22.02 -26.06
N THR A 31 41.53 22.02 -27.34
CA THR A 31 41.60 20.89 -28.31
C THR A 31 43.07 20.50 -28.60
N PRO A 32 43.43 19.33 -29.20
CA PRO A 32 43.23 19.11 -30.65
C PRO A 32 43.00 17.65 -31.19
N THR A 33 42.09 17.55 -32.16
CA THR A 33 42.24 16.96 -33.52
C THR A 33 42.93 15.60 -33.80
N THR A 34 42.16 14.66 -34.39
CA THR A 34 42.48 13.78 -35.57
C THR A 34 41.16 13.16 -36.10
N THR A 35 40.61 13.40 -37.31
CA THR A 35 41.01 13.21 -38.73
C THR A 35 40.75 11.80 -39.34
N SER A 36 40.02 11.79 -40.47
CA SER A 36 39.49 10.66 -41.29
C SER A 36 40.51 10.15 -42.37
N PRO A 37 40.17 9.47 -43.52
CA PRO A 37 38.92 8.97 -44.14
C PRO A 37 38.92 7.41 -44.36
N THR A 38 38.45 6.66 -45.40
CA THR A 38 37.89 6.76 -46.79
C THR A 38 37.23 5.37 -47.14
N SER A 39 36.64 4.92 -48.28
CA SER A 39 36.21 5.40 -49.63
C SER A 39 35.39 4.28 -50.37
N SER A 40 34.55 4.62 -51.39
CA SER A 40 34.13 3.80 -52.58
C SER A 40 33.36 2.45 -52.38
N SER A 41 32.50 1.87 -53.25
CA SER A 41 31.90 2.09 -54.62
C SER A 41 30.59 1.20 -54.73
N GLN A 42 29.64 1.21 -55.69
CA GLN A 42 29.51 1.42 -57.17
C GLN A 42 30.07 0.22 -58.01
N SER A 43 29.45 -0.38 -59.06
CA SER A 43 28.22 -0.17 -59.91
C SER A 43 27.80 -1.51 -60.63
N GLU A 44 26.83 -1.74 -61.57
CA GLU A 44 25.58 -1.13 -62.12
C GLU A 44 24.79 -2.07 -63.12
N ILE A 45 23.51 -1.77 -63.46
CA ILE A 45 22.75 -1.97 -64.77
C ILE A 45 22.30 -3.38 -65.33
N SER A 46 20.95 -3.60 -65.41
CA SER A 46 20.01 -4.04 -66.53
C SER A 46 20.28 -5.21 -67.56
N PRO A 47 19.32 -5.62 -68.47
CA PRO A 47 17.87 -5.99 -68.34
C PRO A 47 17.30 -7.17 -69.25
N SER A 48 16.06 -7.65 -68.98
CA SER A 48 15.05 -8.28 -69.92
C SER A 48 15.34 -9.64 -70.61
N PRO A 49 14.40 -10.32 -71.35
CA PRO A 49 12.93 -10.15 -71.52
C PRO A 49 12.07 -11.47 -71.40
N SER A 50 10.76 -11.43 -71.74
CA SER A 50 9.79 -12.56 -71.77
C SER A 50 9.47 -13.12 -73.19
N PRO A 51 8.88 -14.34 -73.31
CA PRO A 51 7.49 -14.52 -73.82
C PRO A 51 6.69 -15.59 -73.02
N THR A 52 5.35 -15.62 -72.86
CA THR A 52 4.17 -15.53 -73.78
C THR A 52 3.76 -16.87 -74.42
N GLU A 53 2.58 -17.40 -74.05
CA GLU A 53 1.86 -18.45 -74.80
C GLU A 53 0.32 -18.35 -74.55
N THR A 54 -0.52 -18.74 -75.53
CA THR A 54 -1.95 -18.34 -75.60
C THR A 54 -2.87 -19.39 -76.26
N THR A 55 -3.85 -19.95 -75.52
CA THR A 55 -5.09 -20.64 -75.99
C THR A 55 -6.06 -20.82 -74.79
N THR A 56 -7.39 -20.99 -74.87
CA THR A 56 -8.47 -20.70 -75.86
C THR A 56 -9.81 -20.80 -75.10
N VAL A 57 -10.90 -20.15 -75.56
CA VAL A 57 -12.19 -20.04 -74.84
C VAL A 57 -13.33 -20.81 -75.53
N ILE A 58 -14.10 -21.61 -74.77
CA ILE A 58 -15.51 -22.02 -75.04
C ILE A 58 -16.26 -22.06 -73.67
N PRO A 59 -17.55 -21.63 -73.57
CA PRO A 59 -18.20 -21.34 -72.28
C PRO A 59 -19.16 -22.41 -71.75
N SER A 60 -19.54 -22.29 -70.47
CA SER A 60 -20.67 -23.00 -69.84
C SER A 60 -21.45 -22.07 -68.89
N THR A 61 -22.76 -22.31 -68.73
CA THR A 61 -23.70 -21.35 -68.13
C THR A 61 -23.99 -21.59 -66.64
N VAL A 62 -23.85 -20.53 -65.84
CA VAL A 62 -24.82 -20.01 -64.83
C VAL A 62 -25.80 -21.06 -64.25
N PRO A 63 -25.75 -21.31 -62.92
CA PRO A 63 -26.66 -20.55 -62.06
C PRO A 63 -26.02 -19.92 -60.80
N SER A 64 -26.50 -18.70 -60.56
CA SER A 64 -26.44 -17.93 -59.31
C SER A 64 -26.58 -18.79 -58.04
N SER A 65 -25.62 -18.63 -57.12
CA SER A 65 -25.89 -18.72 -55.69
C SER A 65 -25.38 -17.45 -55.01
N THR A 66 -26.30 -16.66 -54.44
CA THR A 66 -25.96 -15.40 -53.78
C THR A 66 -25.29 -15.71 -52.44
N SER A 67 -23.97 -15.79 -52.42
CA SER A 67 -23.21 -15.85 -51.18
C SER A 67 -23.37 -14.51 -50.45
N THR A 68 -24.34 -14.44 -49.53
CA THR A 68 -24.56 -13.27 -48.67
C THR A 68 -23.36 -13.12 -47.74
N THR A 69 -22.32 -12.42 -48.20
CA THR A 69 -21.13 -12.12 -47.41
C THR A 69 -21.60 -11.40 -46.15
N ALA A 70 -21.55 -12.09 -45.02
CA ALA A 70 -21.94 -11.53 -43.73
C ALA A 70 -20.94 -10.44 -43.36
N SER A 71 -21.26 -9.21 -43.80
CA SER A 71 -20.54 -8.00 -43.44
C SER A 71 -20.60 -7.89 -41.92
N THR A 72 -19.53 -8.33 -41.25
CA THR A 72 -19.33 -8.04 -39.85
C THR A 72 -19.10 -6.54 -39.75
N SER A 73 -20.17 -5.80 -39.47
CA SER A 73 -20.10 -4.37 -39.25
C SER A 73 -18.98 -4.09 -38.25
N GLN A 74 -17.96 -3.36 -38.69
CA GLN A 74 -16.99 -2.82 -37.75
C GLN A 74 -17.78 -1.92 -36.80
N LYS A 75 -17.79 -2.27 -35.51
CA LYS A 75 -18.34 -1.41 -34.47
C LYS A 75 -17.68 -0.03 -34.62
N PRO A 76 -18.44 1.07 -34.62
CA PRO A 76 -17.88 2.40 -34.82
C PRO A 76 -16.83 2.68 -33.74
N GLY A 77 -15.69 3.27 -34.14
CA GLY A 77 -14.60 3.58 -33.23
C GLY A 77 -15.02 4.55 -32.13
N ILE A 78 -14.33 4.54 -30.99
CA ILE A 78 -14.79 5.18 -29.76
C ILE A 78 -14.77 6.69 -29.93
N ASN A 79 -15.94 7.32 -30.00
CA ASN A 79 -16.03 8.76 -29.83
C ASN A 79 -16.05 9.11 -28.34
N PHE A 80 -14.89 9.41 -27.75
CA PHE A 80 -14.79 9.79 -26.33
C PHE A 80 -15.63 11.03 -25.95
N SER A 81 -16.04 11.86 -26.91
CA SER A 81 -16.91 13.02 -26.65
C SER A 81 -18.41 12.68 -26.54
N SER A 82 -18.87 11.53 -27.04
CA SER A 82 -20.29 11.11 -26.95
C SER A 82 -20.63 10.26 -25.72
N TYR A 83 -19.65 9.97 -24.86
CA TYR A 83 -19.84 9.19 -23.64
C TYR A 83 -19.43 10.01 -22.40
N LYS A 84 -20.29 10.07 -21.39
CA LYS A 84 -19.94 10.66 -20.08
C LYS A 84 -18.86 9.82 -19.39
N LYS A 85 -18.24 10.40 -18.35
CA LYS A 85 -17.21 9.73 -17.53
C LYS A 85 -17.75 8.41 -16.95
N GLY A 86 -17.03 7.31 -17.18
CA GLY A 86 -17.41 5.95 -16.81
C GLY A 86 -18.24 5.19 -17.86
N GLU A 87 -18.95 5.86 -18.78
CA GLU A 87 -19.88 5.19 -19.70
C GLU A 87 -19.18 4.33 -20.77
N ILE A 88 -17.89 4.55 -21.06
CA ILE A 88 -17.13 3.71 -22.00
C ILE A 88 -16.79 2.37 -21.35
N LEU A 89 -16.41 2.39 -20.06
CA LEU A 89 -16.19 1.19 -19.28
C LEU A 89 -17.52 0.45 -19.04
N GLN A 90 -18.60 1.17 -18.73
CA GLN A 90 -19.94 0.60 -18.55
C GLN A 90 -20.47 -0.15 -19.78
N ASN A 91 -20.08 0.27 -20.99
CA ASN A 91 -20.57 -0.28 -22.25
C ASN A 91 -19.47 -1.02 -23.04
N TRP A 92 -18.43 -1.51 -22.36
CA TRP A 92 -17.23 -2.06 -23.01
C TRP A 92 -17.56 -3.20 -24.00
N SER A 93 -18.43 -4.13 -23.63
CA SER A 93 -18.85 -5.27 -24.46
C SER A 93 -19.66 -4.85 -25.69
N ASN A 94 -20.47 -3.79 -25.55
CA ASN A 94 -21.19 -3.16 -26.65
C ASN A 94 -20.24 -2.43 -27.61
N ILE A 95 -19.13 -1.86 -27.11
CA ILE A 95 -18.15 -1.09 -27.89
C ILE A 95 -17.10 -1.97 -28.60
N PHE A 96 -16.56 -2.98 -27.92
CA PHE A 96 -15.45 -3.81 -28.41
C PHE A 96 -15.92 -5.14 -29.02
N ASP A 97 -15.08 -5.79 -29.85
CA ASP A 97 -15.36 -7.11 -30.41
C ASP A 97 -14.78 -8.21 -29.49
N THR A 98 -15.64 -8.93 -28.80
CA THR A 98 -15.27 -10.01 -27.86
C THR A 98 -14.82 -11.30 -28.53
N ARG A 99 -14.96 -11.44 -29.86
CA ARG A 99 -14.62 -12.68 -30.59
C ARG A 99 -13.11 -12.92 -30.73
N VAL A 100 -12.28 -11.92 -30.46
CA VAL A 100 -10.80 -12.01 -30.50
C VAL A 100 -10.21 -11.25 -29.32
N VAL A 101 -9.48 -11.95 -28.46
CA VAL A 101 -8.76 -11.37 -27.32
C VAL A 101 -7.27 -11.63 -27.50
N TYR A 102 -6.45 -10.61 -27.28
CA TYR A 102 -4.99 -10.69 -27.37
C TYR A 102 -4.40 -10.83 -25.97
N VAL A 103 -3.47 -11.77 -25.77
CA VAL A 103 -3.12 -12.24 -24.42
C VAL A 103 -1.60 -12.34 -24.26
N SER A 104 -1.10 -11.90 -23.11
CA SER A 104 0.28 -12.15 -22.68
C SER A 104 0.49 -13.60 -22.26
N LYS A 105 1.66 -14.17 -22.57
CA LYS A 105 2.04 -15.52 -22.17
C LYS A 105 1.92 -15.70 -20.65
N GLY A 106 1.20 -16.73 -20.21
CA GLY A 106 0.91 -17.03 -18.79
C GLY A 106 -0.46 -16.55 -18.28
N TYR A 107 -1.27 -15.94 -19.15
CA TYR A 107 -2.60 -15.38 -18.85
C TYR A 107 -3.71 -15.96 -19.76
N GLU A 108 -3.39 -16.97 -20.57
CA GLU A 108 -4.32 -17.63 -21.49
C GLU A 108 -5.43 -18.43 -20.78
N ASP A 109 -5.29 -18.70 -19.48
CA ASP A 109 -6.33 -19.29 -18.63
C ASP A 109 -7.40 -18.26 -18.24
N LEU A 110 -7.00 -17.06 -17.78
CA LEU A 110 -7.94 -15.95 -17.56
C LEU A 110 -8.74 -15.65 -18.83
N ALA A 111 -8.06 -15.65 -19.98
CA ALA A 111 -8.71 -15.43 -21.27
C ALA A 111 -9.73 -16.53 -21.63
N LYS A 112 -9.44 -17.81 -21.33
CA LYS A 112 -10.39 -18.92 -21.54
C LYS A 112 -11.59 -18.85 -20.59
N HIS A 113 -11.38 -18.39 -19.36
CA HIS A 113 -12.44 -18.28 -18.36
C HIS A 113 -13.40 -17.14 -18.68
N TYR A 114 -12.88 -15.92 -18.88
CA TYR A 114 -13.70 -14.73 -19.09
C TYR A 114 -14.16 -14.54 -20.54
N PHE A 115 -13.50 -15.16 -21.51
CA PHE A 115 -13.86 -15.10 -22.93
C PHE A 115 -13.88 -16.49 -23.59
N PRO A 116 -14.71 -17.44 -23.11
CA PRO A 116 -14.66 -18.85 -23.52
C PRO A 116 -14.93 -19.09 -25.02
N ASN A 117 -15.64 -18.17 -25.67
CA ASN A 117 -15.98 -18.22 -27.10
C ASN A 117 -14.99 -17.40 -27.98
N ALA A 118 -13.95 -16.81 -27.42
CA ALA A 118 -13.02 -15.95 -28.16
C ALA A 118 -11.83 -16.72 -28.75
N ARG A 119 -11.44 -16.34 -29.97
CA ARG A 119 -10.16 -16.77 -30.54
C ARG A 119 -9.02 -15.98 -29.88
N ILE A 120 -8.38 -16.59 -28.91
CA ILE A 120 -7.16 -16.08 -28.25
C ILE A 120 -6.01 -15.93 -29.28
N LYS A 121 -5.22 -14.87 -29.15
CA LYS A 121 -3.99 -14.59 -29.92
C LYS A 121 -2.89 -14.08 -29.00
N SER A 122 -1.62 -14.19 -29.40
CA SER A 122 -0.53 -13.50 -28.69
C SER A 122 -0.71 -11.98 -28.73
N LYS A 123 -0.38 -11.31 -27.61
CA LYS A 123 -0.21 -9.86 -27.50
C LYS A 123 0.68 -9.23 -28.58
N ASP A 124 1.61 -9.97 -29.20
CA ASP A 124 2.49 -9.41 -30.24
C ASP A 124 1.72 -9.00 -31.51
N ALA A 125 0.57 -9.62 -31.74
CA ALA A 125 -0.37 -9.29 -32.82
C ALA A 125 -1.38 -8.20 -32.42
N PHE A 126 -1.35 -7.69 -31.18
CA PHE A 126 -2.30 -6.70 -30.70
C PHE A 126 -2.07 -5.32 -31.31
N ARG A 127 -3.11 -4.71 -31.87
CA ARG A 127 -3.09 -3.32 -32.41
C ARG A 127 -4.35 -2.54 -32.04
N ARG A 128 -5.51 -3.22 -32.03
CA ARG A 128 -6.83 -2.73 -31.59
C ARG A 128 -7.63 -3.86 -30.94
N GLY A 129 -8.73 -3.52 -30.27
CA GLY A 129 -9.63 -4.47 -29.61
C GLY A 129 -9.28 -4.73 -28.16
N ILE A 130 -9.55 -5.93 -27.68
CA ILE A 130 -9.38 -6.32 -26.27
C ILE A 130 -8.04 -7.02 -26.05
N ALA A 131 -7.31 -6.64 -25.01
CA ALA A 131 -6.12 -7.35 -24.55
C ALA A 131 -6.09 -7.61 -23.03
N ILE A 132 -5.61 -8.79 -22.66
CA ILE A 132 -5.27 -9.19 -21.28
C ILE A 132 -3.75 -9.21 -21.19
N LEU A 133 -3.17 -8.21 -20.53
CA LEU A 133 -1.74 -7.95 -20.59
C LEU A 133 -1.06 -8.14 -19.24
N SER A 134 0.08 -8.83 -19.29
CA SER A 134 1.02 -8.93 -18.17
C SER A 134 1.46 -7.53 -17.70
N PRO A 135 1.87 -7.37 -16.44
CA PRO A 135 2.36 -6.08 -15.94
C PRO A 135 3.54 -5.53 -16.76
N ALA A 136 4.36 -6.42 -17.34
CA ALA A 136 5.48 -6.07 -18.21
C ALA A 136 5.03 -5.50 -19.57
N ASP A 137 4.15 -6.22 -20.27
CA ASP A 137 3.66 -5.81 -21.61
C ASP A 137 2.80 -4.54 -21.52
N ALA A 138 1.96 -4.45 -20.49
CA ALA A 138 1.14 -3.27 -20.24
C ALA A 138 1.98 -2.04 -19.87
N ARG A 139 3.08 -2.19 -19.11
CA ARG A 139 4.01 -1.10 -18.81
C ARG A 139 4.63 -0.48 -20.06
N GLU A 140 4.91 -1.28 -21.09
CA GLU A 140 5.39 -0.75 -22.37
C GLU A 140 4.29 0.04 -23.09
N LEU A 141 3.12 -0.59 -23.26
CA LEU A 141 1.99 -0.05 -24.01
C LEU A 141 1.36 1.21 -23.36
N LEU A 142 1.34 1.28 -22.03
CA LEU A 142 0.74 2.38 -21.27
C LEU A 142 1.70 3.55 -20.98
N ARG A 143 2.92 3.53 -21.53
CA ARG A 143 3.92 4.58 -21.30
C ARG A 143 3.35 5.98 -21.62
N GLY A 144 3.46 6.91 -20.66
CA GLY A 144 2.98 8.28 -20.80
C GLY A 144 1.47 8.48 -20.61
N LYS A 145 0.70 7.43 -20.32
CA LYS A 145 -0.76 7.50 -20.14
C LYS A 145 -1.14 7.85 -18.68
N PRO A 146 -2.38 8.32 -18.42
CA PRO A 146 -2.81 8.76 -17.09
C PRO A 146 -2.83 7.66 -16.02
N ILE A 147 -3.02 6.39 -16.44
CA ILE A 147 -2.70 5.20 -15.64
C ILE A 147 -1.62 4.43 -16.40
N VAL A 148 -0.56 4.01 -15.70
CA VAL A 148 0.56 3.23 -16.24
C VAL A 148 1.14 2.33 -15.16
N ILE A 149 1.63 1.15 -15.54
CA ILE A 149 2.34 0.25 -14.62
C ILE A 149 3.82 0.63 -14.59
N THR A 150 4.37 0.76 -13.39
CA THR A 150 5.78 1.03 -13.15
C THR A 150 6.43 -0.15 -12.43
N ILE A 151 7.76 -0.17 -12.36
CA ILE A 151 8.50 -1.10 -11.51
C ILE A 151 9.08 -0.29 -10.34
N ARG A 152 9.09 -0.88 -9.15
CA ARG A 152 9.78 -0.39 -7.96
C ARG A 152 10.57 -1.51 -7.32
N GLU A 153 11.73 -1.16 -6.80
CA GLU A 153 12.46 -2.04 -5.90
C GLU A 153 11.60 -2.31 -4.64
N TYR A 154 11.83 -3.45 -3.99
CA TYR A 154 10.98 -4.01 -2.93
C TYR A 154 9.54 -4.39 -3.37
N PHE A 155 8.76 -3.45 -3.92
CA PHE A 155 7.33 -3.64 -4.22
C PHE A 155 6.98 -4.30 -5.56
N GLY A 156 7.94 -4.51 -6.46
CA GLY A 156 7.71 -5.16 -7.75
C GLY A 156 6.98 -4.25 -8.74
N TYR A 157 5.83 -4.69 -9.27
CA TYR A 157 5.00 -3.86 -10.15
C TYR A 157 4.08 -2.93 -9.34
N VAL A 158 3.98 -1.69 -9.78
CA VAL A 158 3.29 -0.61 -9.07
C VAL A 158 2.48 0.24 -10.06
N LEU A 159 1.15 0.18 -9.94
CA LEU A 159 0.19 0.98 -10.70
C LEU A 159 0.29 2.45 -10.29
N TYR A 160 0.60 3.31 -11.25
CA TYR A 160 0.63 4.75 -11.09
C TYR A 160 -0.58 5.39 -11.77
N LYS A 161 -1.29 6.27 -11.06
CA LYS A 161 -2.43 7.06 -11.54
C LYS A 161 -2.26 8.50 -11.06
N VAL A 162 -1.93 9.40 -11.99
CA VAL A 162 -1.91 10.88 -11.82
C VAL A 162 -1.35 11.33 -10.45
N GLY A 163 -0.13 10.91 -10.14
CA GLY A 163 0.59 11.31 -8.91
C GLY A 163 0.51 10.31 -7.76
N THR A 164 -0.44 9.37 -7.77
CA THR A 164 -0.58 8.31 -6.75
C THR A 164 -0.11 6.95 -7.27
N LYS A 165 0.65 6.22 -6.45
CA LYS A 165 1.07 4.83 -6.68
C LYS A 165 0.31 3.85 -5.79
N PHE A 166 0.03 2.66 -6.32
CA PHE A 166 -0.68 1.55 -5.64
C PHE A 166 0.16 0.27 -5.72
N VAL A 167 0.41 -0.36 -4.57
CA VAL A 167 1.38 -1.46 -4.41
C VAL A 167 0.70 -2.80 -4.11
N GLY A 168 1.34 -3.90 -4.54
CA GLY A 168 0.86 -5.27 -4.30
C GLY A 168 0.01 -5.84 -5.44
N GLU A 169 0.02 -7.16 -5.59
CA GLU A 169 -0.58 -7.89 -6.73
C GLU A 169 -2.12 -7.86 -6.76
N ASP A 170 -2.74 -7.51 -5.63
CA ASP A 170 -4.18 -7.30 -5.40
C ASP A 170 -4.77 -6.08 -6.16
N MET A 171 -3.92 -5.34 -6.90
CA MET A 171 -4.27 -4.09 -7.59
C MET A 171 -4.39 -4.28 -9.10
N GLY A 172 -5.55 -3.91 -9.66
CA GLY A 172 -5.89 -4.01 -11.08
C GLY A 172 -6.31 -2.69 -11.73
N THR A 173 -6.30 -2.62 -13.05
CA THR A 173 -6.93 -1.54 -13.83
C THR A 173 -7.52 -2.02 -15.16
N ILE A 174 -8.74 -1.59 -15.45
CA ILE A 174 -9.35 -1.66 -16.79
C ILE A 174 -9.21 -0.28 -17.45
N ILE A 175 -8.71 -0.26 -18.68
CA ILE A 175 -8.38 0.97 -19.43
C ILE A 175 -8.94 0.87 -20.85
N ALA A 176 -9.78 1.83 -21.23
CA ALA A 176 -10.22 2.06 -22.61
C ALA A 176 -9.53 3.32 -23.17
N TYR A 177 -8.81 3.22 -24.28
CA TYR A 177 -8.17 4.37 -24.91
C TYR A 177 -8.09 4.24 -26.44
N LYS A 178 -7.92 5.36 -27.13
CA LYS A 178 -7.59 5.39 -28.56
C LYS A 178 -6.20 5.97 -28.78
N GLU A 179 -5.48 5.43 -29.76
CA GLU A 179 -4.17 5.94 -30.17
C GLU A 179 -3.92 5.57 -31.64
N ASN A 180 -3.46 6.52 -32.45
CA ASN A 180 -3.21 6.34 -33.89
C ASN A 180 -4.44 5.80 -34.67
N GLY A 181 -5.66 6.17 -34.24
CA GLY A 181 -6.92 5.68 -34.80
C GLY A 181 -7.37 4.31 -34.29
N GLU A 182 -6.57 3.62 -33.47
CA GLU A 182 -6.86 2.28 -32.97
C GLU A 182 -7.45 2.31 -31.56
N ASP A 183 -8.68 1.80 -31.43
CA ASP A 183 -9.39 1.65 -30.17
C ASP A 183 -8.92 0.42 -29.39
N ARG A 184 -8.62 0.56 -28.09
CA ARG A 184 -8.05 -0.50 -27.25
C ARG A 184 -8.72 -0.58 -25.88
N LEU A 185 -9.04 -1.81 -25.45
CA LEU A 185 -9.43 -2.14 -24.08
C LEU A 185 -8.34 -3.02 -23.46
N ILE A 186 -7.76 -2.59 -22.35
CA ILE A 186 -6.70 -3.29 -21.65
C ILE A 186 -7.19 -3.72 -20.27
N PHE A 187 -7.06 -5.02 -20.01
CA PHE A 187 -7.15 -5.64 -18.68
C PHE A 187 -5.73 -5.89 -18.19
N THR A 188 -5.32 -5.24 -17.10
CA THR A 188 -3.96 -5.35 -16.55
C THR A 188 -3.90 -5.00 -15.06
N GLY A 189 -2.75 -5.14 -14.41
CA GLY A 189 -2.60 -4.91 -12.97
C GLY A 189 -1.15 -5.01 -12.50
N ASN A 190 -0.94 -5.02 -11.18
CA ASN A 190 0.36 -5.29 -10.58
C ASN A 190 0.73 -6.78 -10.63
N GLY A 191 -0.26 -7.67 -10.52
CA GLY A 191 -0.08 -9.13 -10.59
C GLY A 191 -1.36 -9.82 -11.08
N LYS A 192 -1.35 -11.15 -11.11
CA LYS A 192 -2.42 -11.93 -11.75
C LYS A 192 -3.77 -11.77 -11.05
N SER A 193 -3.76 -11.66 -9.73
CA SER A 193 -4.94 -11.37 -8.89
C SER A 193 -5.66 -10.09 -9.33
N GLY A 194 -4.93 -8.97 -9.39
CA GLY A 194 -5.45 -7.69 -9.89
C GLY A 194 -5.88 -7.72 -11.36
N ILE A 195 -5.30 -8.59 -12.20
CA ILE A 195 -5.75 -8.76 -13.59
C ILE A 195 -7.11 -9.46 -13.64
N GLY A 196 -7.29 -10.55 -12.89
CA GLY A 196 -8.60 -11.19 -12.69
C GLY A 196 -9.66 -10.22 -12.15
N ALA A 197 -9.27 -9.37 -11.19
CA ALA A 197 -10.13 -8.33 -10.62
C ALA A 197 -10.78 -7.43 -11.68
N THR A 198 -10.05 -7.12 -12.76
CA THR A 198 -10.52 -6.26 -13.85
C THR A 198 -11.43 -6.97 -14.83
N LEU A 199 -11.23 -8.28 -15.00
CA LEU A 199 -12.02 -9.14 -15.89
C LEU A 199 -13.37 -9.49 -15.25
N GLU A 200 -13.34 -9.87 -13.98
CA GLU A 200 -14.56 -10.12 -13.19
C GLU A 200 -15.37 -8.84 -13.03
N PHE A 201 -14.74 -7.68 -12.77
CA PHE A 201 -15.45 -6.40 -12.76
C PHE A 201 -16.13 -6.10 -14.11
N ALA A 202 -15.46 -6.36 -15.24
CA ALA A 202 -16.07 -6.14 -16.56
C ALA A 202 -17.22 -7.11 -16.86
N LYS A 203 -17.12 -8.37 -16.42
CA LYS A 203 -18.24 -9.32 -16.42
C LYS A 203 -19.40 -8.81 -15.56
N GLU A 204 -19.15 -8.35 -14.33
CA GLU A 204 -20.16 -7.75 -13.47
C GLU A 204 -20.82 -6.51 -14.11
N LEU A 205 -20.09 -5.69 -14.89
CA LEU A 205 -20.66 -4.55 -15.63
C LEU A 205 -21.65 -5.00 -16.73
N ASP A 206 -21.34 -6.08 -17.44
CA ASP A 206 -22.26 -6.70 -18.41
C ASP A 206 -23.48 -7.33 -17.73
N GLU A 207 -23.30 -7.84 -16.51
CA GLU A 207 -24.36 -8.38 -15.63
C GLU A 207 -25.17 -7.28 -14.91
N GLY A 208 -24.84 -6.00 -15.12
CA GLY A 208 -25.63 -4.85 -14.66
C GLY A 208 -25.06 -4.06 -13.47
N ARG A 209 -23.83 -4.34 -13.02
CA ARG A 209 -23.12 -3.46 -12.07
C ARG A 209 -22.90 -2.09 -12.70
N ASN A 210 -23.02 -1.04 -11.89
CA ASN A 210 -22.78 0.34 -12.33
C ASN A 210 -21.35 0.79 -11.95
N VAL A 211 -20.60 1.35 -12.90
CA VAL A 211 -19.33 2.07 -12.66
C VAL A 211 -19.62 3.34 -11.86
N ASN A 212 -18.84 3.65 -10.83
CA ASN A 212 -18.94 4.94 -10.16
C ASN A 212 -18.18 6.04 -10.95
N PRO A 213 -18.86 7.07 -11.51
CA PRO A 213 -18.20 8.10 -12.31
C PRO A 213 -17.18 8.94 -11.55
N SER A 214 -17.22 9.01 -10.22
CA SER A 214 -16.18 9.72 -9.45
C SER A 214 -14.84 8.98 -9.47
N LEU A 215 -14.87 7.64 -9.38
CA LEU A 215 -13.70 6.77 -9.22
C LEU A 215 -12.96 6.49 -10.54
N ALA A 216 -13.67 6.55 -11.68
CA ALA A 216 -13.05 6.54 -13.01
C ALA A 216 -12.12 7.75 -13.22
N LEU A 217 -11.23 7.67 -14.20
CA LEU A 217 -10.34 8.74 -14.66
C LEU A 217 -10.46 8.90 -16.17
N ARG A 218 -10.84 10.11 -16.63
CA ARG A 218 -10.98 10.48 -18.05
C ARG A 218 -10.00 11.62 -18.39
N ARG A 219 -9.23 11.50 -19.47
CA ARG A 219 -8.37 12.58 -20.00
C ARG A 219 -8.18 12.45 -21.51
N GLY A 220 -8.94 13.23 -22.29
CA GLY A 220 -8.96 13.08 -23.75
C GLY A 220 -9.50 11.71 -24.17
N GLU A 221 -8.85 11.07 -25.14
CA GLU A 221 -9.18 9.71 -25.61
C GLU A 221 -8.63 8.59 -24.71
N PHE A 222 -8.75 8.78 -23.39
CA PHE A 222 -8.37 7.80 -22.37
C PHE A 222 -9.40 7.80 -21.25
N GLU A 223 -9.90 6.63 -20.89
CA GLU A 223 -10.67 6.35 -19.68
C GLU A 223 -10.13 5.09 -18.98
N GLY A 224 -10.05 5.10 -17.65
CA GLY A 224 -9.72 3.90 -16.88
C GLY A 224 -10.11 4.02 -15.41
N ILE A 225 -10.14 2.89 -14.70
CA ILE A 225 -10.44 2.81 -13.27
C ILE A 225 -9.50 1.82 -12.60
N ILE A 226 -9.20 2.02 -11.31
CA ILE A 226 -8.37 1.11 -10.51
C ILE A 226 -9.26 0.30 -9.57
N LEU A 227 -8.96 -0.99 -9.46
CA LEU A 227 -9.67 -1.97 -8.65
C LEU A 227 -8.71 -2.58 -7.63
N LYS A 228 -9.25 -2.93 -6.46
CA LYS A 228 -8.58 -3.71 -5.41
C LYS A 228 -9.42 -4.95 -5.07
N VAL A 229 -8.73 -6.07 -4.86
CA VAL A 229 -9.29 -7.33 -4.35
C VAL A 229 -9.22 -7.33 -2.82
N ILE A 230 -10.29 -7.80 -2.15
CA ILE A 230 -10.28 -8.01 -0.69
C ILE A 230 -11.10 -9.22 -0.28
N GLY A 231 -10.48 -10.20 0.37
CA GLY A 231 -11.17 -11.33 1.01
C GLY A 231 -10.40 -12.65 0.90
N ASP A 232 -9.64 -12.80 -0.19
CA ASP A 232 -8.55 -13.76 -0.32
C ASP A 232 -7.33 -13.05 -0.93
N ASN A 233 -6.15 -13.58 -0.65
CA ASN A 233 -4.84 -13.12 -1.09
C ASN A 233 -4.07 -14.18 -1.89
N ASN A 234 -4.57 -15.43 -1.97
CA ASN A 234 -4.03 -16.45 -2.89
C ASN A 234 -4.58 -16.28 -4.33
N TRP A 235 -5.63 -15.45 -4.51
CA TRP A 235 -6.52 -15.48 -5.68
C TRP A 235 -5.77 -15.35 -7.00
N ASN A 236 -5.82 -16.42 -7.80
CA ASN A 236 -5.11 -16.50 -9.08
C ASN A 236 -5.77 -15.68 -10.21
N GLY A 237 -6.92 -15.05 -9.94
CA GLY A 237 -7.67 -14.22 -10.88
C GLY A 237 -8.86 -14.90 -11.56
N ILE A 238 -9.14 -16.17 -11.23
CA ILE A 238 -10.40 -16.88 -11.52
C ILE A 238 -10.99 -17.29 -10.17
N LYS A 239 -12.28 -17.08 -9.94
CA LYS A 239 -12.89 -17.47 -8.65
C LYS A 239 -13.02 -18.99 -8.53
N GLU A 240 -12.55 -19.55 -7.42
CA GLU A 240 -12.78 -20.95 -7.02
C GLU A 240 -13.91 -21.05 -5.97
N ASP A 241 -14.57 -22.22 -5.86
CA ASP A 241 -15.81 -22.40 -5.07
C ASP A 241 -15.63 -22.18 -3.56
N ASP A 242 -14.40 -22.30 -3.07
CA ASP A 242 -14.03 -22.17 -1.67
C ASP A 242 -13.32 -20.83 -1.34
N GLU A 243 -13.21 -19.93 -2.31
CA GLU A 243 -12.73 -18.56 -2.15
C GLU A 243 -13.86 -17.56 -1.80
N PHE A 244 -13.51 -16.51 -1.07
CA PHE A 244 -14.34 -15.32 -0.96
C PHE A 244 -13.50 -14.07 -1.21
N TRP A 245 -13.91 -13.24 -2.17
CA TRP A 245 -13.37 -11.91 -2.38
C TRP A 245 -14.49 -10.89 -2.59
N THR A 246 -14.13 -9.62 -2.51
CA THR A 246 -14.95 -8.48 -2.88
C THR A 246 -14.11 -7.51 -3.71
N LEU A 247 -14.70 -6.99 -4.79
CA LEU A 247 -14.06 -5.99 -5.65
C LEU A 247 -14.40 -4.58 -5.17
N ARG A 248 -13.39 -3.71 -5.09
CA ARG A 248 -13.55 -2.28 -4.78
C ARG A 248 -12.87 -1.42 -5.83
N GLU A 249 -13.64 -0.57 -6.48
CA GLU A 249 -13.13 0.57 -7.24
C GLU A 249 -12.49 1.57 -6.27
N ILE A 250 -11.32 2.13 -6.60
CA ILE A 250 -10.62 3.09 -5.72
C ILE A 250 -10.09 4.33 -6.44
N TYR A 251 -10.13 5.48 -5.75
CA TYR A 251 -9.55 6.73 -6.25
C TYR A 251 -8.18 7.03 -5.64
N VAL A 252 -8.06 7.12 -4.30
CA VAL A 252 -6.76 7.33 -3.60
C VAL A 252 -6.64 6.41 -2.39
N GLU A 253 -7.60 6.45 -1.47
CA GLU A 253 -7.55 5.59 -0.28
C GLU A 253 -7.86 4.13 -0.62
N GLU A 254 -7.09 3.23 -0.01
CA GLU A 254 -7.32 1.80 -0.11
C GLU A 254 -8.21 1.28 1.04
N PRO A 255 -9.24 0.47 0.75
CA PRO A 255 -9.94 -0.30 1.78
C PRO A 255 -9.07 -1.47 2.27
N PHE A 256 -9.22 -1.82 3.55
CA PHE A 256 -8.53 -2.94 4.20
C PHE A 256 -9.50 -3.76 5.05
N ILE A 257 -9.36 -5.09 4.99
CA ILE A 257 -9.97 -6.03 5.94
C ILE A 257 -8.81 -6.73 6.65
N TYR A 258 -8.59 -6.41 7.92
CA TYR A 258 -7.41 -6.85 8.68
C TYR A 258 -7.56 -8.26 9.26
N ASN A 259 -8.73 -8.59 9.77
CA ASN A 259 -8.91 -9.66 10.75
C ASN A 259 -9.70 -10.87 10.23
N TRP A 260 -10.00 -10.94 8.93
CA TRP A 260 -10.88 -11.96 8.37
C TRP A 260 -10.49 -12.36 6.94
N ARG A 261 -10.50 -13.67 6.68
CA ARG A 261 -10.32 -14.30 5.35
C ARG A 261 -11.12 -15.61 5.30
N ILE A 262 -11.45 -16.05 4.10
CA ILE A 262 -11.64 -17.49 3.84
C ILE A 262 -10.28 -18.05 3.40
N VAL A 263 -9.95 -19.30 3.79
CA VAL A 263 -8.73 -19.99 3.36
C VAL A 263 -9.04 -21.46 3.17
N ASN A 264 -8.89 -21.99 1.95
CA ASN A 264 -9.28 -23.37 1.59
C ASN A 264 -10.74 -23.68 2.03
N GLY A 265 -11.64 -22.71 1.90
CA GLY A 265 -13.02 -22.81 2.35
C GLY A 265 -13.27 -22.74 3.86
N GLU A 266 -12.26 -22.57 4.71
CA GLU A 266 -12.41 -22.38 6.16
C GLU A 266 -12.58 -20.89 6.50
N ASN A 267 -13.50 -20.56 7.42
CA ASN A 267 -13.83 -19.18 7.77
C ASN A 267 -12.99 -18.69 8.95
N ILE A 268 -11.91 -17.96 8.68
CA ILE A 268 -10.89 -17.55 9.66
C ILE A 268 -11.15 -16.12 10.15
N THR A 269 -11.33 -15.96 11.47
CA THR A 269 -11.33 -14.66 12.15
C THR A 269 -10.14 -14.57 13.13
N VAL A 270 -9.37 -13.49 13.09
CA VAL A 270 -8.22 -13.19 13.95
C VAL A 270 -8.59 -12.13 15.00
N SER A 271 -7.91 -12.12 16.14
CA SER A 271 -7.97 -11.06 17.15
C SER A 271 -6.62 -10.92 17.85
N GLY A 272 -6.23 -9.69 18.22
CA GLY A 272 -4.88 -9.39 18.73
C GLY A 272 -3.79 -9.32 17.65
N GLY A 273 -4.18 -9.39 16.37
CA GLY A 273 -3.30 -9.29 15.21
C GLY A 273 -4.11 -9.13 13.92
N PHE A 274 -3.44 -9.06 12.77
CA PHE A 274 -4.07 -8.98 11.45
C PHE A 274 -3.44 -9.95 10.46
N ILE A 275 -4.24 -10.45 9.51
CA ILE A 275 -3.79 -11.31 8.41
C ILE A 275 -3.06 -10.42 7.39
N ARG A 276 -1.74 -10.57 7.31
CA ARG A 276 -0.88 -9.87 6.35
C ARG A 276 -0.92 -10.53 4.97
N LEU A 277 -0.96 -11.86 4.93
CA LEU A 277 -0.93 -12.65 3.69
C LEU A 277 -1.58 -14.03 3.88
N VAL A 278 -2.20 -14.53 2.81
CA VAL A 278 -2.57 -15.94 2.63
C VAL A 278 -1.82 -16.45 1.40
N ASN A 279 -1.24 -17.64 1.47
CA ASN A 279 -0.55 -18.30 0.37
C ASN A 279 -0.85 -19.81 0.43
N GLY A 280 -1.79 -20.27 -0.40
CA GLY A 280 -2.41 -21.59 -0.23
C GLY A 280 -2.96 -21.75 1.19
N SER A 281 -2.75 -22.93 1.81
CA SER A 281 -3.14 -23.20 3.20
C SER A 281 -2.21 -22.58 4.26
N LYS A 282 -1.39 -21.57 3.92
CA LYS A 282 -0.49 -20.87 4.85
C LYS A 282 -0.91 -19.43 5.08
N VAL A 283 -1.17 -19.08 6.35
CA VAL A 283 -1.70 -17.79 6.80
C VAL A 283 -0.65 -17.07 7.65
N TYR A 284 -0.28 -15.86 7.23
CA TYR A 284 0.66 -14.99 7.95
C TYR A 284 -0.12 -13.93 8.72
N ILE A 285 0.05 -13.91 10.05
CA ILE A 285 -0.62 -13.00 10.97
C ILE A 285 0.43 -12.14 11.66
N THR A 286 0.41 -10.83 11.41
CA THR A 286 1.20 -9.88 12.21
C THR A 286 0.49 -9.66 13.55
N ALA A 287 1.18 -9.96 14.65
CA ALA A 287 0.67 -9.69 15.99
C ALA A 287 0.72 -8.18 16.31
N LEU A 288 -0.31 -7.72 17.02
CA LEU A 288 -0.45 -6.36 17.57
C LEU A 288 -0.28 -6.36 19.10
N GLY A 289 0.33 -7.42 19.64
CA GLY A 289 0.56 -7.63 21.06
C GLY A 289 0.87 -9.10 21.39
N PHE A 290 0.86 -9.43 22.69
CA PHE A 290 1.23 -10.77 23.20
C PHE A 290 0.06 -11.76 23.29
N ASN A 291 -1.15 -11.34 22.93
CA ASN A 291 -2.29 -12.24 22.71
C ASN A 291 -2.62 -12.28 21.22
N VAL A 292 -2.69 -13.47 20.63
CA VAL A 292 -3.20 -13.66 19.25
C VAL A 292 -4.14 -14.85 19.25
N SER A 293 -5.40 -14.61 18.89
CA SER A 293 -6.45 -15.63 18.87
C SER A 293 -7.01 -15.80 17.47
N VAL A 294 -7.22 -17.06 17.06
CA VAL A 294 -7.81 -17.43 15.78
C VAL A 294 -9.04 -18.30 16.00
N LYS A 295 -10.16 -17.89 15.41
CA LYS A 295 -11.42 -18.63 15.39
C LYS A 295 -11.70 -19.10 13.98
N ILE A 296 -11.81 -20.41 13.80
CA ILE A 296 -12.33 -21.03 12.58
C ILE A 296 -13.82 -21.30 12.82
N ARG A 297 -14.70 -20.80 11.94
CA ARG A 297 -16.15 -21.07 12.01
C ARG A 297 -16.50 -22.22 11.08
N ASP A 298 -17.42 -23.07 11.55
CA ASP A 298 -17.97 -24.22 10.82
C ASP A 298 -16.87 -25.12 10.20
N PRO A 299 -15.89 -25.57 11.01
CA PRO A 299 -14.63 -26.12 10.51
C PRO A 299 -14.81 -27.39 9.70
N LYS A 300 -14.32 -27.36 8.46
CA LYS A 300 -14.19 -28.51 7.55
C LYS A 300 -13.03 -29.45 7.96
N ASN A 301 -12.20 -29.01 8.90
CA ASN A 301 -10.99 -29.65 9.41
C ASN A 301 -9.82 -29.64 8.42
N VAL A 302 -9.72 -28.60 7.59
CA VAL A 302 -8.56 -28.39 6.70
C VAL A 302 -7.33 -28.04 7.54
N GLN A 303 -6.21 -28.70 7.26
CA GLN A 303 -4.94 -28.41 7.92
C GLN A 303 -4.33 -27.11 7.38
N ILE A 304 -4.40 -26.04 8.18
CA ILE A 304 -3.89 -24.71 7.86
C ILE A 304 -2.60 -24.47 8.67
N THR A 305 -1.58 -23.93 8.02
CA THR A 305 -0.33 -23.53 8.67
C THR A 305 -0.40 -22.04 9.02
N PHE A 306 -0.28 -21.71 10.30
CA PHE A 306 -0.26 -20.34 10.78
C PHE A 306 1.18 -19.94 11.07
N VAL A 307 1.58 -18.76 10.59
CA VAL A 307 2.78 -18.06 11.04
C VAL A 307 2.32 -16.81 11.77
N ILE A 308 2.60 -16.75 13.06
CA ILE A 308 2.38 -15.55 13.88
C ILE A 308 3.70 -14.79 13.88
N GLU A 309 3.72 -13.62 13.27
CA GLU A 309 4.86 -12.72 13.13
C GLU A 309 4.74 -11.57 14.13
N ASN A 310 5.82 -10.82 14.39
CA ASN A 310 5.84 -9.71 15.34
C ASN A 310 5.51 -10.11 16.78
N ILE A 311 5.94 -11.31 17.21
CA ILE A 311 5.68 -11.88 18.54
C ILE A 311 6.96 -12.47 19.14
N ASN A 312 7.20 -12.30 20.44
CA ASN A 312 8.40 -12.79 21.12
C ASN A 312 8.11 -14.13 21.85
N PRO A 313 8.56 -15.30 21.36
CA PRO A 313 8.11 -16.60 21.87
C PRO A 313 8.39 -16.86 23.36
N PRO A 314 9.56 -16.48 23.94
CA PRO A 314 9.79 -16.47 25.38
C PRO A 314 8.68 -15.86 26.25
N PHE A 315 7.91 -14.90 25.75
CA PHE A 315 6.88 -14.18 26.52
C PHE A 315 5.45 -14.71 26.33
N VAL A 316 5.25 -15.78 25.53
CA VAL A 316 3.90 -16.32 25.24
C VAL A 316 3.83 -17.85 25.34
N GLU A 317 2.66 -18.36 25.64
CA GLU A 317 2.32 -19.78 25.50
C GLU A 317 1.92 -20.09 24.04
N TYR A 318 2.49 -21.17 23.50
CA TYR A 318 2.29 -21.59 22.11
C TYR A 318 2.17 -23.13 22.02
N PRO A 319 1.60 -23.69 20.93
CA PRO A 319 1.37 -25.13 20.82
C PRO A 319 2.66 -25.96 20.86
N GLU A 320 2.56 -27.15 21.46
CA GLU A 320 3.64 -28.14 21.43
C GLU A 320 4.04 -28.50 19.99
N GLY A 321 5.34 -28.61 19.73
CA GLY A 321 5.88 -28.88 18.40
C GLY A 321 5.85 -27.70 17.43
N ALA A 322 5.42 -26.51 17.84
CA ALA A 322 5.57 -25.29 17.03
C ALA A 322 7.05 -24.96 16.80
N LYS A 323 7.38 -24.50 15.58
CA LYS A 323 8.68 -23.90 15.27
C LYS A 323 8.66 -22.46 15.76
N ILE A 324 9.82 -21.98 16.21
CA ILE A 324 9.99 -20.59 16.67
C ILE A 324 11.22 -19.95 16.05
N GLY A 325 11.17 -18.62 15.90
CA GLY A 325 12.32 -17.76 15.71
C GLY A 325 12.18 -16.51 16.57
N ASN A 326 13.15 -15.60 16.52
CA ASN A 326 13.23 -14.46 17.45
C ASN A 326 11.94 -13.60 17.52
N THR A 327 11.21 -13.50 16.41
CA THR A 327 10.02 -12.65 16.26
C THR A 327 8.81 -13.39 15.65
N TRP A 328 8.82 -14.72 15.60
CA TRP A 328 7.75 -15.50 14.97
C TRP A 328 7.55 -16.91 15.54
N ILE A 329 6.35 -17.46 15.33
CA ILE A 329 5.91 -18.82 15.73
C ILE A 329 5.16 -19.46 14.54
N GLU A 330 5.54 -20.68 14.13
CA GLU A 330 4.88 -21.43 13.04
C GLU A 330 4.38 -22.81 13.52
N PHE A 331 3.11 -23.12 13.25
CA PHE A 331 2.53 -24.46 13.46
C PHE A 331 1.35 -24.73 12.51
N THR A 332 0.94 -25.99 12.40
CA THR A 332 -0.18 -26.42 11.54
C THR A 332 -1.33 -26.99 12.38
N THR A 333 -2.55 -26.53 12.14
CA THR A 333 -3.76 -26.97 12.86
C THR A 333 -5.02 -26.87 11.97
N SER A 334 -6.02 -27.68 12.29
CA SER A 334 -7.39 -27.64 11.74
C SER A 334 -8.40 -27.01 12.72
N LYS A 335 -7.93 -26.49 13.85
CA LYS A 335 -8.75 -25.92 14.94
C LYS A 335 -8.31 -24.50 15.27
N GLY A 336 -9.27 -23.68 15.71
CA GLY A 336 -8.98 -22.39 16.32
C GLY A 336 -8.13 -22.52 17.60
N PHE A 337 -7.41 -21.45 17.93
CA PHE A 337 -6.42 -21.41 19.02
C PHE A 337 -6.31 -20.01 19.63
N SER A 338 -5.66 -19.92 20.79
CA SER A 338 -5.17 -18.67 21.37
C SER A 338 -3.72 -18.83 21.80
N ILE A 339 -2.85 -17.96 21.31
CA ILE A 339 -1.57 -17.64 21.92
C ILE A 339 -1.84 -16.58 22.99
N THR A 340 -1.29 -16.77 24.19
CA THR A 340 -1.51 -15.90 25.35
C THR A 340 -0.17 -15.47 25.95
N PRO A 341 -0.06 -14.27 26.56
CA PRO A 341 1.13 -13.92 27.32
C PRO A 341 1.34 -14.91 28.47
N ARG A 342 2.61 -15.21 28.78
CA ARG A 342 2.97 -15.86 30.04
C ARG A 342 2.71 -14.89 31.19
N ASP A 343 2.48 -15.43 32.38
CA ASP A 343 2.50 -14.60 33.59
C ASP A 343 3.96 -14.27 33.94
N ILE A 344 4.24 -13.00 34.20
CA ILE A 344 5.60 -12.46 34.42
C ILE A 344 5.56 -11.31 35.42
N ASP A 345 6.52 -11.31 36.36
CA ASP A 345 6.61 -10.29 37.41
C ASP A 345 7.09 -8.93 36.89
N GLY A 346 7.85 -8.93 35.79
CA GLY A 346 8.31 -7.73 35.08
C GLY A 346 9.14 -8.03 33.84
N PHE A 347 9.46 -6.99 33.08
CA PHE A 347 10.19 -7.07 31.81
C PHE A 347 10.80 -5.70 31.47
N THR A 348 11.70 -5.66 30.49
CA THR A 348 12.13 -4.41 29.85
C THR A 348 11.52 -4.30 28.46
N PHE A 349 11.14 -3.10 28.04
CA PHE A 349 10.82 -2.79 26.64
C PHE A 349 11.61 -1.57 26.19
N LEU A 350 11.83 -1.45 24.88
CA LEU A 350 12.58 -0.34 24.28
C LEU A 350 11.61 0.63 23.60
N ALA A 351 11.97 1.90 23.49
CA ALA A 351 11.17 2.91 22.78
C ALA A 351 12.08 3.84 21.94
N PHE A 352 11.62 4.20 20.74
CA PHE A 352 12.24 5.21 19.88
C PHE A 352 11.20 5.76 18.89
N GLY A 353 11.52 6.85 18.19
CA GLY A 353 10.66 7.42 17.15
C GLY A 353 11.39 8.36 16.22
N ASP A 354 10.72 8.81 15.16
CA ASP A 354 11.19 9.87 14.27
C ASP A 354 12.56 9.54 13.65
N HIS A 355 12.74 8.29 13.22
CA HIS A 355 14.01 7.79 12.67
C HIS A 355 14.17 8.02 11.16
N ARG A 356 13.16 8.58 10.50
CA ARG A 356 13.18 8.99 9.09
C ARG A 356 14.34 9.95 8.77
N PRO A 357 14.82 10.01 7.52
CA PRO A 357 15.73 11.07 7.11
C PRO A 357 15.05 12.45 7.09
N GLY A 358 15.86 13.50 7.21
CA GLY A 358 15.39 14.89 7.07
C GLY A 358 15.00 15.28 5.64
N SER A 359 15.37 14.50 4.63
CA SER A 359 14.82 14.54 3.27
C SER A 359 15.22 13.30 2.46
N GLY A 360 14.47 12.97 1.42
CA GLY A 360 14.81 11.89 0.47
C GLY A 360 14.59 10.48 1.00
N THR A 361 15.21 9.49 0.34
CA THR A 361 14.97 8.05 0.57
C THR A 361 16.04 7.36 1.43
N LYS A 362 17.29 7.87 1.46
CA LYS A 362 18.37 7.23 2.22
C LYS A 362 18.13 7.43 3.73
N GLN A 363 18.01 6.33 4.46
CA GLN A 363 17.87 6.35 5.93
C GLN A 363 19.14 6.89 6.63
N PRO A 364 19.02 7.51 7.82
CA PRO A 364 20.18 7.98 8.60
C PRO A 364 21.09 6.84 9.07
N GLU A 365 22.41 7.03 9.06
CA GLU A 365 23.36 6.04 9.60
C GLU A 365 23.13 5.80 11.10
N VAL A 366 22.69 6.84 11.83
CA VAL A 366 22.39 6.74 13.27
C VAL A 366 21.16 5.87 13.56
N PHE A 367 20.18 5.81 12.64
CA PHE A 367 19.06 4.85 12.74
C PHE A 367 19.57 3.41 12.66
N PHE A 368 20.55 3.11 11.80
CA PHE A 368 21.15 1.77 11.76
C PHE A 368 21.90 1.45 13.06
N LYS A 369 22.68 2.40 13.60
CA LYS A 369 23.32 2.25 14.93
C LYS A 369 22.29 1.97 16.03
N ILE A 370 21.19 2.74 16.07
CA ILE A 370 20.10 2.59 17.05
C ILE A 370 19.40 1.24 16.90
N ARG A 371 19.02 0.84 15.67
CA ARG A 371 18.45 -0.49 15.37
C ARG A 371 19.37 -1.61 15.85
N ASP A 372 20.66 -1.51 15.54
CA ASP A 372 21.62 -2.57 15.83
C ASP A 372 21.95 -2.62 17.32
N LEU A 373 21.98 -1.50 18.04
CA LEU A 373 22.06 -1.47 19.51
C LEU A 373 20.80 -2.07 20.16
N MET A 374 19.59 -1.66 19.74
CA MET A 374 18.34 -2.24 20.22
C MET A 374 18.21 -3.74 19.92
N ASN A 375 18.86 -4.23 18.86
CA ASN A 375 18.95 -5.66 18.58
C ASN A 375 19.86 -6.39 19.59
N HIS A 376 20.97 -5.81 20.01
CA HIS A 376 21.87 -6.41 21.01
C HIS A 376 21.36 -6.28 22.45
N ASP A 377 20.63 -5.20 22.77
CA ASP A 377 20.14 -4.95 24.13
C ASP A 377 18.96 -5.85 24.54
N GLU A 378 18.74 -5.97 25.86
CA GLU A 378 17.64 -6.75 26.42
C GLU A 378 16.30 -6.01 26.34
N GLY A 379 15.29 -6.68 25.79
CA GLY A 379 13.92 -6.15 25.72
C GLY A 379 12.92 -7.15 25.15
N ALA A 380 11.71 -7.17 25.71
CA ALA A 380 10.61 -8.02 25.26
C ALA A 380 10.05 -7.58 23.89
N PHE A 381 10.06 -6.27 23.62
CA PHE A 381 9.61 -5.64 22.38
C PHE A 381 10.14 -4.20 22.28
N ILE A 382 9.88 -3.55 21.14
CA ILE A 382 10.19 -2.16 20.84
C ILE A 382 8.88 -1.41 20.56
N ILE A 383 8.72 -0.21 21.12
CA ILE A 383 7.73 0.78 20.69
C ILE A 383 8.40 1.71 19.67
N ASN A 384 7.74 1.91 18.53
CA ASN A 384 8.09 2.95 17.57
C ASN A 384 6.97 4.01 17.58
N SER A 385 7.29 5.24 18.01
CA SER A 385 6.31 6.33 18.13
C SER A 385 6.01 7.07 16.82
N GLY A 386 6.44 6.53 15.67
CA GLY A 386 6.05 6.99 14.33
C GLY A 386 7.12 7.82 13.61
N ASP A 387 6.74 8.39 12.47
CA ASP A 387 7.57 9.13 11.53
C ASP A 387 8.72 8.28 10.98
N LEU A 388 8.29 7.28 10.21
CA LEU A 388 9.08 6.20 9.63
C LEU A 388 9.74 6.62 8.30
N VAL A 389 9.08 7.49 7.54
CA VAL A 389 9.50 7.95 6.19
C VAL A 389 9.33 9.47 6.01
N TYR A 390 9.98 10.09 5.03
CA TYR A 390 10.03 11.55 4.94
C TYR A 390 8.79 12.22 4.29
N SER A 391 8.19 11.66 3.25
CA SER A 391 7.02 12.23 2.57
C SER A 391 5.99 11.19 2.14
N GLY A 392 6.06 10.01 2.76
CA GLY A 392 5.14 8.89 2.54
C GLY A 392 5.20 8.30 1.13
N LYS A 393 6.29 8.53 0.38
CA LYS A 393 6.42 8.00 -0.99
C LYS A 393 6.77 6.53 -0.97
N VAL A 394 6.23 5.77 -1.93
CA VAL A 394 6.56 4.33 -2.12
C VAL A 394 8.06 4.07 -2.15
N GLU A 395 8.83 4.97 -2.74
CA GLU A 395 10.29 4.90 -2.83
C GLU A 395 10.99 5.03 -1.46
N GLU A 396 10.46 5.82 -0.54
CA GLU A 396 11.02 6.00 0.82
C GLU A 396 10.69 4.80 1.70
N TRP A 397 9.48 4.26 1.56
CA TRP A 397 9.05 3.00 2.17
C TRP A 397 9.88 1.81 1.67
N ALA A 398 10.21 1.75 0.37
CA ALA A 398 11.01 0.67 -0.19
C ALA A 398 12.41 0.61 0.46
N GLU A 399 13.08 1.75 0.64
CA GLU A 399 14.38 1.78 1.32
C GLU A 399 14.27 1.48 2.82
N LEU A 400 13.21 1.93 3.50
CA LEU A 400 13.00 1.58 4.91
C LEU A 400 12.81 0.07 5.10
N LEU A 401 11.96 -0.56 4.30
CA LEU A 401 11.57 -1.96 4.49
C LEU A 401 12.68 -2.95 4.14
N LYS A 402 13.65 -2.56 3.31
CA LYS A 402 14.93 -3.28 3.16
C LYS A 402 15.73 -3.34 4.47
N GLU A 403 15.58 -2.36 5.35
CA GLU A 403 16.38 -2.17 6.55
C GLU A 403 15.62 -2.37 7.88
N TRP A 404 14.35 -2.78 7.81
CA TRP A 404 13.47 -3.12 8.94
C TRP A 404 13.85 -4.46 9.60
N LYS A 405 15.11 -4.55 10.06
CA LYS A 405 15.77 -5.76 10.55
C LYS A 405 15.81 -5.78 12.08
N PHE A 406 14.67 -6.07 12.70
CA PHE A 406 14.55 -6.16 14.16
C PHE A 406 14.48 -7.62 14.64
N ASN A 407 15.20 -7.94 15.72
CA ASN A 407 15.16 -9.25 16.38
C ASN A 407 14.16 -9.33 17.55
N LYS A 408 13.37 -8.26 17.75
CA LYS A 408 12.26 -8.13 18.71
C LYS A 408 11.00 -7.68 17.96
N PRO A 409 9.79 -7.93 18.50
CA PRO A 409 8.58 -7.30 18.00
C PRO A 409 8.70 -5.77 18.01
N VAL A 410 8.12 -5.11 17.01
CA VAL A 410 7.97 -3.66 16.96
C VAL A 410 6.48 -3.34 16.90
N PHE A 411 5.98 -2.60 17.89
CA PHE A 411 4.63 -2.05 17.89
C PHE A 411 4.72 -0.57 17.53
N VAL A 412 3.97 -0.19 16.50
CA VAL A 412 4.10 1.09 15.81
C VAL A 412 2.87 1.95 16.04
N THR A 413 3.09 3.21 16.38
CA THR A 413 2.12 4.31 16.27
C THR A 413 2.38 5.07 14.98
N PRO A 414 1.37 5.50 14.21
CA PRO A 414 1.60 6.28 12.98
C PRO A 414 1.98 7.74 13.29
N GLY A 415 3.01 8.24 12.61
CA GLY A 415 3.40 9.66 12.64
C GLY A 415 2.73 10.50 11.55
N ASN A 416 2.90 11.82 11.61
CA ASN A 416 2.26 12.73 10.66
C ASN A 416 2.95 12.73 9.27
N HIS A 417 4.07 12.05 9.12
CA HIS A 417 4.68 11.76 7.83
C HIS A 417 4.12 10.50 7.15
N GLU A 418 3.61 9.51 7.91
CA GLU A 418 2.93 8.34 7.33
C GLU A 418 1.67 8.73 6.55
N TYR A 419 1.00 9.82 6.95
CA TYR A 419 -0.21 10.33 6.30
C TYR A 419 0.05 11.18 5.04
N ARG A 420 1.29 11.25 4.54
CA ARG A 420 1.67 12.02 3.35
C ARG A 420 1.75 11.13 2.12
N GLY A 421 1.62 11.72 0.93
CA GLY A 421 1.85 11.03 -0.35
C GLY A 421 0.98 9.77 -0.52
N GLU A 422 1.61 8.61 -0.53
CA GLU A 422 0.97 7.29 -0.65
C GLU A 422 0.98 6.51 0.69
N GLY A 423 1.48 7.14 1.75
CA GLY A 423 1.94 6.46 2.95
C GLY A 423 0.83 5.82 3.78
N LYS A 424 -0.37 6.42 3.85
CA LYS A 424 -1.52 5.86 4.58
C LYS A 424 -1.85 4.45 4.11
N ASN A 425 -1.85 4.22 2.79
CA ASN A 425 -2.09 2.90 2.20
C ASN A 425 -0.96 1.92 2.53
N ILE A 426 0.31 2.36 2.50
CA ILE A 426 1.46 1.48 2.79
C ILE A 426 1.55 1.14 4.27
N TYR A 427 1.35 2.11 5.17
CA TYR A 427 1.26 1.88 6.61
C TYR A 427 0.22 0.80 6.91
N HIS A 428 -1.00 0.95 6.40
CA HIS A 428 -2.06 -0.02 6.58
C HIS A 428 -1.77 -1.40 5.95
N LYS A 429 -1.02 -1.45 4.83
CA LYS A 429 -0.61 -2.72 4.19
C LYS A 429 0.51 -3.46 4.95
N VAL A 430 1.34 -2.75 5.71
CA VAL A 430 2.53 -3.31 6.39
C VAL A 430 2.32 -3.48 7.91
N PHE A 431 1.77 -2.46 8.58
CA PHE A 431 1.61 -2.37 10.04
C PHE A 431 0.14 -2.48 10.49
N GLY A 432 -0.82 -2.37 9.57
CA GLY A 432 -2.23 -2.70 9.83
C GLY A 432 -3.04 -1.54 10.45
N PRO A 433 -3.91 -1.81 11.44
CA PRO A 433 -4.71 -0.78 12.10
C PRO A 433 -3.84 0.13 12.98
N THR A 434 -4.28 1.37 13.20
CA THR A 434 -3.53 2.37 13.99
C THR A 434 -3.88 2.37 15.47
N ASP A 435 -5.11 1.96 15.79
CA ASP A 435 -5.72 2.10 17.11
C ASP A 435 -5.92 0.69 17.67
N TYR A 436 -5.07 0.28 18.62
CA TYR A 436 -5.03 -1.09 19.17
C TYR A 436 -4.44 -1.14 20.57
N SER A 437 -4.56 -2.29 21.25
CA SER A 437 -4.13 -2.44 22.64
C SER A 437 -3.78 -3.89 23.01
N PHE A 438 -2.89 -4.07 24.00
CA PHE A 438 -2.56 -5.38 24.56
C PHE A 438 -2.14 -5.32 26.03
N VAL A 439 -2.09 -6.48 26.69
CA VAL A 439 -1.59 -6.65 28.06
C VAL A 439 -0.30 -7.44 28.05
N LEU A 440 0.69 -7.02 28.85
CA LEU A 440 1.85 -7.82 29.22
C LEU A 440 2.23 -7.52 30.68
N GLY A 441 2.43 -8.57 31.49
CA GLY A 441 2.69 -8.45 32.92
C GLY A 441 1.65 -7.57 33.62
N ARG A 442 2.10 -6.47 34.23
CA ARG A 442 1.27 -5.52 35.00
C ARG A 442 0.69 -4.35 34.18
N TYR A 443 1.00 -4.27 32.88
CA TYR A 443 0.75 -3.09 32.06
C TYR A 443 -0.27 -3.34 30.93
N TYR A 444 -1.00 -2.29 30.55
CA TYR A 444 -1.97 -2.26 29.46
C TYR A 444 -1.54 -1.23 28.43
N PHE A 445 -0.98 -1.70 27.31
CA PHE A 445 -0.46 -0.86 26.25
C PHE A 445 -1.59 -0.43 25.30
N ILE A 446 -1.63 0.85 24.95
CA ILE A 446 -2.64 1.47 24.08
C ILE A 446 -1.91 2.28 23.00
N PHE A 447 -2.06 1.89 21.74
CA PHE A 447 -1.53 2.58 20.57
C PHE A 447 -2.67 3.35 19.91
N ALA A 448 -2.46 4.63 19.58
CA ALA A 448 -3.52 5.47 19.03
C ALA A 448 -3.00 6.52 18.04
N ASN A 449 -3.68 6.66 16.90
CA ASN A 449 -3.49 7.74 15.94
C ASN A 449 -4.10 9.05 16.46
N ASN A 450 -3.24 10.02 16.81
CA ASN A 450 -3.68 11.39 17.05
C ASN A 450 -3.39 12.35 15.88
N VAL A 451 -2.65 11.94 14.85
CA VAL A 451 -2.11 12.84 13.82
C VAL A 451 -3.08 13.17 12.68
N GLU A 452 -3.93 12.22 12.28
CA GLU A 452 -4.69 12.27 11.02
C GLU A 452 -5.64 13.47 10.89
N ASN A 453 -6.19 13.95 12.01
CA ASN A 453 -7.13 15.08 12.07
C ASN A 453 -6.48 16.34 12.68
N SER A 454 -5.29 16.69 12.20
CA SER A 454 -4.49 17.85 12.66
C SER A 454 -4.21 17.83 14.16
N TYR A 455 -3.61 16.72 14.63
CA TYR A 455 -3.23 16.48 16.04
C TYR A 455 -4.42 16.49 17.04
N ARG A 456 -5.57 15.97 16.60
CA ARG A 456 -6.83 15.88 17.36
C ARG A 456 -7.46 14.50 17.19
N LEU A 457 -8.01 13.96 18.28
CA LEU A 457 -8.77 12.70 18.24
C LEU A 457 -10.21 12.97 17.78
N THR A 458 -10.79 12.06 17.01
CA THR A 458 -12.24 12.09 16.73
C THR A 458 -13.07 11.69 17.96
N SER A 459 -14.37 12.00 17.98
CA SER A 459 -15.27 11.58 19.08
C SER A 459 -15.27 10.05 19.27
N ASN A 460 -15.16 9.28 18.19
CA ASN A 460 -15.09 7.82 18.25
C ASN A 460 -13.79 7.34 18.89
N GLN A 461 -12.66 7.98 18.59
CA GLN A 461 -11.36 7.67 19.19
C GLN A 461 -11.29 8.05 20.66
N TRP A 462 -11.92 9.16 21.07
CA TRP A 462 -12.10 9.49 22.49
C TRP A 462 -12.88 8.40 23.23
N THR A 463 -14.07 8.03 22.74
CA THR A 463 -14.89 6.96 23.33
C THR A 463 -14.15 5.62 23.36
N TRP A 464 -13.35 5.31 22.33
CA TRP A 464 -12.52 4.11 22.29
C TRP A 464 -11.43 4.15 23.37
N LEU A 465 -10.61 5.21 23.42
CA LEU A 465 -9.53 5.38 24.40
C LEU A 465 -10.05 5.34 25.85
N GLU A 466 -11.17 6.03 26.12
CA GLU A 466 -11.85 5.98 27.42
C GLU A 466 -12.29 4.55 27.76
N SER A 467 -12.75 3.76 26.78
CA SER A 467 -13.11 2.36 26.97
C SER A 467 -11.90 1.43 27.21
N GLU A 468 -10.73 1.74 26.62
CA GLU A 468 -9.48 1.00 26.86
C GLU A 468 -8.92 1.27 28.25
N LEU A 469 -8.94 2.52 28.70
CA LEU A 469 -8.53 2.89 30.06
C LEU A 469 -9.44 2.27 31.14
N GLU A 470 -10.74 2.22 30.89
CA GLU A 470 -11.68 1.49 31.74
C GLU A 470 -11.47 -0.06 31.68
N LYS A 471 -10.98 -0.62 30.57
CA LYS A 471 -10.54 -2.04 30.55
C LYS A 471 -9.29 -2.25 31.40
N ALA A 472 -8.26 -1.42 31.25
CA ALA A 472 -7.03 -1.49 32.04
C ALA A 472 -7.32 -1.46 33.54
N LYS A 473 -8.14 -0.49 33.97
CA LYS A 473 -8.64 -0.34 35.34
C LYS A 473 -9.38 -1.56 35.87
N ARG A 474 -10.33 -2.13 35.10
CA ARG A 474 -11.03 -3.37 35.49
C ARG A 474 -10.13 -4.60 35.56
N LEU A 475 -9.01 -4.61 34.84
CA LEU A 475 -8.00 -5.68 34.87
C LEU A 475 -6.89 -5.46 35.91
N GLY A 476 -6.93 -4.35 36.66
CA GLY A 476 -5.87 -3.99 37.62
C GLY A 476 -4.52 -3.71 36.96
N LYS A 477 -4.51 -3.20 35.71
CA LYS A 477 -3.29 -2.95 34.93
C LYS A 477 -3.02 -1.46 34.77
N ILE A 478 -1.75 -1.08 34.82
CA ILE A 478 -1.29 0.31 34.63
C ILE A 478 -1.29 0.64 33.12
N PRO A 479 -1.96 1.71 32.65
CA PRO A 479 -1.96 2.04 31.23
C PRO A 479 -0.63 2.66 30.77
N ILE A 480 -0.18 2.26 29.58
CA ILE A 480 0.90 2.91 28.82
C ILE A 480 0.33 3.32 27.47
N ILE A 481 0.35 4.62 27.16
CA ILE A 481 -0.22 5.18 25.93
C ILE A 481 0.92 5.56 24.97
N SER A 482 0.86 5.06 23.74
CA SER A 482 1.76 5.39 22.63
C SER A 482 1.01 6.19 21.56
N MET A 483 1.23 7.50 21.51
CA MET A 483 0.75 8.41 20.45
C MET A 483 1.96 9.14 19.83
N HIS A 484 1.82 9.67 18.61
CA HIS A 484 2.96 10.31 17.96
C HIS A 484 3.22 11.71 18.53
N ALA A 485 2.25 12.63 18.38
CA ALA A 485 2.37 13.98 18.94
C ALA A 485 2.13 13.97 20.47
N PRO A 486 2.98 14.59 21.29
CA PRO A 486 2.77 14.69 22.73
C PRO A 486 1.70 15.73 23.11
N PRO A 487 1.08 15.63 24.30
CA PRO A 487 0.17 16.64 24.84
C PRO A 487 0.88 17.91 25.33
N ILE A 488 2.21 17.96 25.31
CA ILE A 488 3.02 19.14 25.62
C ILE A 488 4.23 19.22 24.69
N ASP A 489 4.68 20.44 24.44
CA ASP A 489 6.04 20.70 23.99
C ASP A 489 6.85 21.18 25.21
N PRO A 490 7.88 20.44 25.66
CA PRO A 490 8.65 20.81 26.84
C PRO A 490 9.75 21.86 26.54
N ARG A 491 9.92 22.26 25.28
CA ARG A 491 10.93 23.25 24.88
C ARG A 491 10.50 24.66 25.28
N PRO A 492 11.45 25.60 25.53
CA PRO A 492 11.13 27.02 25.65
C PRO A 492 10.36 27.50 24.42
N GLU A 493 9.23 28.19 24.64
CA GLU A 493 8.33 28.71 23.60
C GLU A 493 7.79 27.65 22.60
N GLY A 494 7.80 26.37 22.99
CA GLY A 494 7.41 25.25 22.14
C GLY A 494 5.92 25.21 21.76
N ASP A 495 5.65 24.96 20.48
CA ASP A 495 4.32 24.89 19.85
C ASP A 495 4.04 23.57 19.09
N HIS A 496 4.96 22.60 19.09
CA HIS A 496 4.85 21.33 18.35
C HIS A 496 4.12 20.24 19.16
N ALA A 497 3.01 20.60 19.82
CA ALA A 497 2.19 19.69 20.61
C ALA A 497 0.88 19.31 19.89
N MET A 498 0.10 18.41 20.51
CA MET A 498 -1.33 18.26 20.18
C MET A 498 -2.10 19.60 20.32
N GLU A 499 -3.21 19.74 19.61
CA GLU A 499 -4.09 20.91 19.77
C GLU A 499 -4.52 21.07 21.24
N ALA A 500 -4.40 22.28 21.78
CA ALA A 500 -4.45 22.57 23.22
C ALA A 500 -5.69 22.00 23.96
N THR A 501 -6.86 21.99 23.32
CA THR A 501 -8.09 21.43 23.90
C THR A 501 -8.02 19.90 24.00
N HIS A 502 -7.57 19.23 22.93
CA HIS A 502 -7.38 17.78 22.90
C HIS A 502 -6.20 17.33 23.78
N ALA A 503 -5.12 18.12 23.82
CA ALA A 503 -3.96 17.94 24.68
C ALA A 503 -4.34 18.00 26.17
N LYS A 504 -5.07 19.05 26.57
CA LYS A 504 -5.58 19.18 27.95
C LYS A 504 -6.46 18.00 28.34
N LYS A 505 -7.41 17.60 27.48
CA LYS A 505 -8.26 16.43 27.76
C LYS A 505 -7.42 15.15 27.91
N LEU A 506 -6.37 14.98 27.11
CA LEU A 506 -5.48 13.82 27.23
C LEU A 506 -4.76 13.80 28.59
N LEU A 507 -4.21 14.93 29.04
CA LEU A 507 -3.58 15.05 30.36
C LEU A 507 -4.55 14.76 31.52
N GLU A 508 -5.74 15.35 31.49
CA GLU A 508 -6.79 15.12 32.49
C GLU A 508 -7.19 13.63 32.55
N LEU A 509 -7.28 12.97 31.38
CA LEU A 509 -7.60 11.56 31.29
C LEU A 509 -6.43 10.66 31.74
N MET A 510 -5.20 10.93 31.30
CA MET A 510 -4.01 10.17 31.72
C MET A 510 -3.83 10.21 33.25
N LYS A 511 -4.00 11.38 33.85
CA LYS A 511 -3.98 11.56 35.31
C LYS A 511 -5.04 10.74 36.02
N ALA A 512 -6.26 10.72 35.50
CA ALA A 512 -7.39 10.00 36.11
C ALA A 512 -7.23 8.46 36.16
N TYR A 513 -6.36 7.90 35.31
CA TYR A 513 -6.07 6.45 35.26
C TYR A 513 -4.62 6.10 35.63
N ASN A 514 -3.82 7.07 36.11
CA ASN A 514 -2.39 6.91 36.38
C ASN A 514 -1.63 6.29 35.18
N ALA A 515 -1.87 6.84 33.98
CA ALA A 515 -1.30 6.37 32.73
C ALA A 515 0.05 7.03 32.43
N PHE A 516 1.01 6.24 31.94
CA PHE A 516 2.30 6.72 31.44
C PHE A 516 2.25 6.97 29.92
N GLY A 517 2.96 8.00 29.44
CA GLY A 517 3.01 8.34 28.01
C GLY A 517 4.32 8.01 27.31
N VAL A 518 4.25 7.52 26.07
CA VAL A 518 5.37 7.39 25.14
C VAL A 518 5.01 8.18 23.88
N PHE A 519 5.85 9.15 23.50
CA PHE A 519 5.59 10.07 22.38
C PHE A 519 6.84 10.30 21.51
N GLY A 520 6.63 10.79 20.29
CA GLY A 520 7.68 11.23 19.35
C GLY A 520 7.46 12.68 18.92
N HIS A 521 7.53 12.94 17.61
CA HIS A 521 7.19 14.18 16.91
C HIS A 521 8.12 15.37 17.16
N ILE A 522 8.51 15.61 18.42
CA ILE A 522 9.48 16.60 18.83
C ILE A 522 10.83 15.89 18.87
N HIS A 523 11.76 16.23 17.97
CA HIS A 523 13.02 15.52 17.81
C HIS A 523 14.04 15.84 18.94
N ILE A 524 13.73 15.39 20.15
CA ILE A 524 14.53 15.48 21.38
C ILE A 524 14.33 14.20 22.22
N TYR A 525 15.19 14.01 23.21
CA TYR A 525 14.84 13.27 24.41
C TYR A 525 14.22 14.21 25.45
N TRP A 526 13.08 13.84 26.02
CA TRP A 526 12.59 14.43 27.27
C TRP A 526 11.89 13.37 28.11
N TYR A 527 12.13 13.35 29.41
CA TYR A 527 11.42 12.53 30.38
C TYR A 527 11.11 13.36 31.62
N GLY A 528 9.87 13.30 32.09
CA GLY A 528 9.45 14.02 33.29
C GLY A 528 7.94 13.92 33.54
N GLU A 529 7.50 14.66 34.55
CA GLU A 529 6.10 14.78 34.92
C GLU A 529 5.50 16.11 34.46
N LYS A 530 4.25 16.09 33.97
CA LYS A 530 3.43 17.27 33.75
C LYS A 530 2.08 17.11 34.44
N ASP A 531 1.80 18.02 35.38
CA ASP A 531 0.51 18.15 36.08
C ASP A 531 0.01 16.83 36.73
N GLY A 532 0.89 15.93 37.16
CA GLY A 532 0.56 14.60 37.68
C GLY A 532 0.51 13.48 36.63
N VAL A 533 1.19 13.65 35.48
CA VAL A 533 1.32 12.65 34.42
C VAL A 533 2.78 12.49 34.00
N GLU A 534 3.36 11.30 34.20
CA GLU A 534 4.69 10.96 33.69
C GLU A 534 4.64 10.58 32.20
N MET A 535 5.62 11.05 31.43
CA MET A 535 5.78 10.65 30.02
C MET A 535 7.21 10.82 29.52
N VAL A 536 7.55 10.06 28.48
CA VAL A 536 8.78 10.20 27.70
C VAL A 536 8.47 10.62 26.27
N ILE A 537 9.24 11.58 25.76
CA ILE A 537 9.31 11.99 24.36
C ILE A 537 10.65 11.49 23.82
N THR A 538 10.62 10.68 22.77
CA THR A 538 11.76 9.89 22.27
C THR A 538 12.02 10.08 20.76
N GLY A 539 11.75 11.26 20.23
CA GLY A 539 11.90 11.60 18.79
C GLY A 539 13.36 11.71 18.29
N GLY A 540 14.33 11.16 19.01
CA GLY A 540 15.75 11.17 18.63
C GLY A 540 16.20 9.95 17.84
N GLY A 541 15.32 9.26 17.11
CA GLY A 541 15.66 8.04 16.38
C GLY A 541 16.50 8.23 15.11
N GLY A 542 16.59 9.46 14.56
CA GLY A 542 17.41 9.74 13.38
C GLY A 542 17.06 11.00 12.56
N ALA A 543 15.88 11.61 12.77
CA ALA A 543 15.51 12.86 12.13
C ALA A 543 16.26 14.09 12.70
N PRO A 544 16.41 15.19 11.94
CA PRO A 544 17.18 16.36 12.38
C PRO A 544 16.67 16.95 13.69
N LEU A 545 17.51 16.90 14.73
CA LEU A 545 17.18 17.26 16.12
C LEU A 545 16.70 18.71 16.28
N TYR A 546 15.80 18.93 17.24
CA TYR A 546 15.08 20.20 17.44
C TYR A 546 15.64 21.09 18.57
N ALA A 547 16.70 20.68 19.24
CA ALA A 547 17.29 21.38 20.38
C ALA A 547 18.81 21.08 20.50
N LYS A 548 19.51 21.69 21.46
CA LYS A 548 20.92 21.38 21.78
C LYS A 548 21.03 20.14 22.70
N PRO A 549 22.20 19.48 22.83
CA PRO A 549 22.36 18.27 23.65
C PRO A 549 22.05 18.43 25.14
N ASP A 550 22.19 19.64 25.69
CA ASP A 550 21.80 20.03 27.05
C ASP A 550 20.29 20.27 27.20
N GLU A 551 19.61 20.57 26.10
CA GLU A 551 18.14 20.73 25.96
C GLU A 551 17.45 19.42 25.50
N GLY A 552 18.16 18.27 25.54
CA GLY A 552 17.64 16.97 25.10
C GLY A 552 17.89 16.62 23.63
N GLY A 553 18.51 17.51 22.85
CA GLY A 553 18.83 17.31 21.44
C GLY A 553 20.02 16.38 21.21
N PHE A 554 19.81 15.07 21.34
CA PHE A 554 20.76 14.01 20.97
C PHE A 554 20.03 12.78 20.41
N TYR A 555 20.69 12.01 19.56
CA TYR A 555 20.12 10.76 19.05
C TYR A 555 20.17 9.66 20.11
N HIS A 556 19.12 8.84 20.19
CA HIS A 556 18.95 7.84 21.24
C HIS A 556 17.86 6.81 20.90
N TYR A 557 17.85 5.73 21.68
CA TYR A 557 16.61 5.04 22.06
C TYR A 557 16.48 5.07 23.59
N VAL A 558 15.32 4.67 24.10
CA VAL A 558 15.03 4.62 25.53
C VAL A 558 14.82 3.17 25.96
N LYS A 559 15.47 2.78 27.05
CA LYS A 559 15.24 1.51 27.74
C LYS A 559 14.26 1.78 28.89
N ILE A 560 13.15 1.05 28.90
CA ILE A 560 12.08 1.22 29.88
C ILE A 560 11.89 -0.09 30.64
N ASN A 561 12.35 -0.12 31.87
CA ASN A 561 12.18 -1.27 32.76
C ASN A 561 10.79 -1.19 33.40
N ALA A 562 10.05 -2.30 33.38
CA ALA A 562 8.63 -2.37 33.72
C ALA A 562 8.42 -3.53 34.72
N TYR A 563 8.68 -3.24 36.00
CA TYR A 563 8.58 -4.17 37.12
C TYR A 563 7.46 -3.72 38.08
N ASP A 564 7.76 -3.41 39.34
CA ASP A 564 6.82 -2.74 40.26
C ASP A 564 6.55 -1.28 39.89
N SER A 565 7.53 -0.61 39.28
CA SER A 565 7.46 0.74 38.74
C SER A 565 8.15 0.80 37.37
N LEU A 566 7.97 1.93 36.67
CA LEU A 566 8.71 2.23 35.46
C LEU A 566 10.03 2.91 35.81
N THR A 567 11.13 2.54 35.13
CA THR A 567 12.36 3.35 35.10
C THR A 567 12.77 3.59 33.65
N VAL A 568 13.15 4.83 33.35
CA VAL A 568 13.33 5.34 31.97
C VAL A 568 14.79 5.78 31.80
N GLU A 569 15.52 5.10 30.90
CA GLU A 569 16.95 5.31 30.67
C GLU A 569 17.23 5.64 29.18
N PRO A 570 17.78 6.82 28.84
CA PRO A 570 18.14 7.17 27.46
C PRO A 570 19.51 6.59 27.07
N ILE A 571 19.52 5.64 26.15
CA ILE A 571 20.75 5.12 25.54
C ILE A 571 21.13 6.04 24.37
N ARG A 572 22.08 6.95 24.62
CA ARG A 572 22.59 7.91 23.63
C ARG A 572 23.41 7.22 22.54
N VAL A 573 23.35 7.75 21.32
CA VAL A 573 24.08 7.25 20.17
C VAL A 573 24.67 8.40 19.35
N ASP A 574 25.98 8.38 19.14
CA ASP A 574 26.73 9.26 18.24
C ASP A 574 27.03 8.52 16.92
#